data_AF-A0A7C5TLB0-F1
#
_entry.id   AF-A0A7C5TLB0-F1
#
_cell.length_a   1.000
_cell.length_b   1.000
_cell.length_c   1.000
_cell.angle_alpha   90.00
_cell.angle_beta   90.00
_cell.angle_gamma   90.00
#
_symmetry.space_group_name_H-M   'P 1'
#
loop_
_entity.id
_entity.type
_entity.pdbx_description
1 polymer ?
#
loop_
_entity_poly.entity_id
_entity_poly.type
_entity_poly.pdbx_seq_one_letter_code
_entity_poly.pdbx_strand_id
1 'polypeptide(L)'
;PSLIEGVKDRVIVTVRDPSEGGVKGVDEEWKASLYKKLHDIGVLYDVEAKFLRRRKDVPFEGKIVSAHFFDRVPSVKEVEEIFRGFEVAWVRKLAVTAREGYKELLARFARKGFAVMPMGSDPIERIAFAVLGSELIYASLVEGLETAPGQMSYKRAREILSCLGLR
;
A
#
# COMPACT_ATOMS: atom_id res chain seq x y z
N PRO A 1 -8.21 -1.48 28.98
CA PRO A 1 -6.94 -1.39 28.21
C PRO A 1 -7.14 -2.03 26.83
N SER A 2 -7.13 -1.23 25.76
CA SER A 2 -7.39 -1.73 24.41
C SER A 2 -6.30 -2.75 24.02
N LEU A 3 -6.68 -3.85 23.37
CA LEU A 3 -5.78 -4.96 22.99
C LEU A 3 -4.55 -4.52 22.17
N ILE A 4 -4.55 -3.28 21.67
CA ILE A 4 -3.58 -2.76 20.71
C ILE A 4 -2.75 -1.58 21.23
N GLU A 5 -3.00 -1.06 22.43
CA GLU A 5 -2.39 0.20 22.89
C GLU A 5 -0.85 0.17 22.86
N GLY A 6 -0.25 -0.97 23.24
CA GLY A 6 1.22 -1.15 23.24
C GLY A 6 1.84 -1.39 21.85
N VAL A 7 1.04 -1.54 20.81
CA VAL A 7 1.51 -1.86 19.45
C VAL A 7 0.92 -0.97 18.37
N LYS A 8 0.06 0.00 18.71
CA LYS A 8 -0.70 0.81 17.74
C LYS A 8 0.18 1.49 16.68
N ASP A 9 1.37 1.94 17.05
CA ASP A 9 2.32 2.60 16.15
C ASP A 9 3.07 1.63 15.22
N ARG A 10 2.86 0.32 15.39
CA ARG A 10 3.49 -0.77 14.61
C ARG A 10 2.47 -1.59 13.83
N VAL A 11 1.19 -1.20 13.87
CA VAL A 11 0.11 -1.93 13.22
C VAL A 11 -0.45 -1.09 12.07
N ILE A 12 -0.54 -1.71 10.89
CA ILE A 12 -1.30 -1.19 9.76
C ILE A 12 -2.55 -2.06 9.62
N VAL A 13 -3.72 -1.44 9.69
CA VAL A 13 -4.99 -2.13 9.41
C VAL A 13 -5.37 -1.93 7.95
N THR A 14 -5.77 -3.00 7.27
CA THR A 14 -6.19 -2.95 5.86
C THR A 14 -7.45 -3.78 5.67
N VAL A 15 -8.49 -3.17 5.09
CA VAL A 15 -9.71 -3.86 4.67
C VAL A 15 -9.81 -3.73 3.16
N ARG A 16 -9.26 -4.70 2.44
CA ARG A 16 -9.12 -4.63 0.99
C ARG A 16 -10.43 -4.98 0.28
N ASP A 17 -10.88 -4.12 -0.63
CA ASP A 17 -12.01 -4.40 -1.52
C ASP A 17 -11.69 -5.54 -2.51
N PRO A 18 -12.62 -6.45 -2.86
CA PRO A 18 -12.38 -7.50 -3.84
C PRO A 18 -11.93 -6.99 -5.22
N SER A 19 -12.40 -5.82 -5.66
CA SER A 19 -11.96 -5.20 -6.92
C SER A 19 -10.51 -4.71 -6.88
N GLU A 20 -9.91 -4.63 -5.69
CA GLU A 20 -8.50 -4.33 -5.46
C GLU A 20 -7.75 -5.51 -4.81
N GLY A 21 -8.21 -6.75 -5.03
CA GLY A 21 -7.51 -7.97 -4.59
C GLY A 21 -7.85 -8.46 -3.18
N GLY A 22 -8.94 -7.95 -2.60
CA GLY A 22 -9.49 -8.45 -1.34
C GLY A 22 -10.20 -9.79 -1.49
N VAL A 23 -10.37 -10.52 -0.37
CA VAL A 23 -11.00 -11.86 -0.39
C VAL A 23 -12.51 -11.78 -0.22
N LYS A 24 -13.01 -10.84 0.58
CA LYS A 24 -14.44 -10.74 0.91
C LYS A 24 -14.89 -9.28 0.83
N GLY A 25 -16.06 -9.09 0.22
CA GLY A 25 -16.77 -7.82 0.31
C GLY A 25 -17.21 -7.55 1.75
N VAL A 26 -17.17 -6.28 2.13
CA VAL A 26 -17.69 -5.80 3.41
C VAL A 26 -18.66 -4.67 3.14
N ASP A 27 -19.60 -4.47 4.06
CA ASP A 27 -20.52 -3.33 3.99
C ASP A 27 -19.77 -1.99 4.02
N GLU A 28 -20.21 -1.05 3.19
CA GLU A 28 -19.51 0.23 3.01
C GLU A 28 -19.58 1.10 4.28
N GLU A 29 -20.73 1.09 4.97
CA GLU A 29 -20.94 1.88 6.19
C GLU A 29 -20.15 1.30 7.37
N TRP A 30 -20.12 -0.01 7.49
CA TRP A 30 -19.27 -0.69 8.45
C TRP A 30 -17.79 -0.37 8.21
N LYS A 31 -17.33 -0.43 6.96
CA LYS A 31 -15.93 -0.13 6.60
C LYS A 31 -15.57 1.32 6.93
N ALA A 32 -16.44 2.28 6.62
CA ALA A 32 -16.25 3.69 6.98
C ALA A 32 -16.22 3.90 8.50
N SER A 33 -17.15 3.27 9.23
CA SER A 33 -17.22 3.32 10.68
C SER A 33 -15.97 2.75 11.35
N LEU A 34 -15.40 1.67 10.79
CA LEU A 34 -14.13 1.11 11.25
C LEU A 34 -12.99 2.11 11.07
N TYR A 35 -12.85 2.72 9.89
CA TYR A 35 -11.77 3.69 9.64
C TYR A 35 -11.85 4.92 10.54
N LYS A 36 -13.05 5.45 10.82
CA LYS A 36 -13.24 6.54 11.79
C LYS A 36 -12.75 6.13 13.18
N LYS A 37 -13.15 4.95 13.67
CA LYS A 37 -12.67 4.43 14.96
C LYS A 37 -11.15 4.24 14.98
N LEU A 38 -10.55 3.71 13.91
CA LEU A 38 -9.10 3.55 13.79
C LEU A 38 -8.38 4.90 13.79
N HIS A 39 -8.97 5.92 13.18
CA HIS A 39 -8.48 7.28 13.22
C HIS A 39 -8.50 7.86 14.63
N ASP A 40 -9.63 7.75 15.34
CA ASP A 40 -9.81 8.29 16.70
C ASP A 40 -8.81 7.70 17.70
N ILE A 41 -8.44 6.43 17.54
CA ILE A 41 -7.45 5.75 18.41
C ILE A 41 -6.01 5.88 17.92
N GLY A 42 -5.77 6.59 16.80
CA GLY A 42 -4.44 6.88 16.28
C GLY A 42 -3.76 5.74 15.54
N VAL A 43 -4.49 4.69 15.13
CA VAL A 43 -3.92 3.55 14.39
C VAL A 43 -3.71 3.92 12.92
N LEU A 44 -2.63 3.41 12.33
CA LEU A 44 -2.37 3.55 10.91
C LEU A 44 -3.23 2.55 10.11
N TYR A 45 -3.79 3.00 8.99
CA TYR A 45 -4.55 2.15 8.09
C TYR A 45 -4.32 2.50 6.63
N ASP A 46 -4.64 1.51 5.79
CA ASP A 46 -4.64 1.59 4.34
C ASP A 46 -6.10 1.60 3.86
N VAL A 47 -6.45 2.65 3.11
CA VAL A 47 -7.77 2.87 2.52
C VAL A 47 -7.63 3.15 1.03
N GLU A 48 -8.52 2.55 0.22
CA GLU A 48 -8.52 2.75 -1.23
C GLU A 48 -8.90 4.20 -1.59
N ALA A 49 -8.17 4.80 -2.53
CA ALA A 49 -8.51 6.10 -3.11
C ALA A 49 -9.94 6.08 -3.68
N LYS A 50 -10.30 4.99 -4.38
CA LYS A 50 -11.64 4.80 -4.95
C LYS A 50 -12.74 4.81 -3.89
N PHE A 51 -12.48 4.27 -2.71
CA PHE A 51 -13.42 4.27 -1.58
C PHE A 51 -13.57 5.69 -1.01
N LEU A 52 -12.46 6.40 -0.77
CA LEU A 52 -12.48 7.79 -0.27
C LEU A 52 -13.21 8.76 -1.21
N ARG A 53 -13.16 8.54 -2.53
CA ARG A 53 -13.93 9.36 -3.49
C ARG A 53 -15.44 9.26 -3.28
N ARG A 54 -15.93 8.10 -2.83
CA ARG A 54 -17.35 7.88 -2.50
C ARG A 54 -17.67 8.31 -1.06
N ARG A 55 -16.72 8.11 -0.15
CA ARG A 55 -16.84 8.35 1.30
C ARG A 55 -15.96 9.52 1.75
N LYS A 56 -16.45 10.74 1.53
CA LYS A 56 -15.76 11.99 1.91
C LYS A 56 -15.71 12.22 3.43
N ASP A 57 -16.47 11.44 4.19
CA ASP A 57 -16.55 11.47 5.65
C ASP A 57 -15.47 10.64 6.35
N VAL A 58 -14.65 9.91 5.60
CA VAL A 58 -13.59 9.05 6.14
C VAL A 58 -12.26 9.81 6.16
N PRO A 59 -11.63 9.99 7.34
CA PRO A 59 -10.35 10.68 7.43
C PRO A 59 -9.24 9.87 6.73
N PHE A 60 -8.26 10.55 6.15
CA PHE A 60 -7.12 9.91 5.48
C PHE A 60 -5.79 10.66 5.66
N GLU A 61 -5.80 11.85 6.23
CA GLU A 61 -4.59 12.62 6.50
C GLU A 61 -3.63 11.83 7.41
N GLY A 62 -2.37 11.75 7.01
CA GLY A 62 -1.37 10.94 7.69
C GLY A 62 -1.61 9.42 7.61
N LYS A 63 -2.47 8.94 6.70
CA LYS A 63 -2.75 7.51 6.48
C LYS A 63 -2.21 7.03 5.12
N ILE A 64 -2.34 5.73 4.85
CA ILE A 64 -1.99 5.18 3.54
C ILE A 64 -3.23 5.28 2.64
N VAL A 65 -3.09 5.94 1.49
CA VAL A 65 -4.10 5.95 0.43
C VAL A 65 -3.60 5.10 -0.72
N SER A 66 -4.38 4.10 -1.15
CA SER A 66 -3.90 3.10 -2.10
C SER A 66 -4.74 2.95 -3.37
N ALA A 67 -4.10 2.41 -4.40
CA ALA A 67 -4.75 1.96 -5.64
C ALA A 67 -4.02 0.71 -6.18
N HIS A 68 -4.79 -0.30 -6.60
CA HIS A 68 -4.26 -1.56 -7.09
C HIS A 68 -4.78 -1.87 -8.50
N PHE A 69 -3.88 -2.31 -9.38
CA PHE A 69 -4.17 -2.68 -10.76
C PHE A 69 -3.66 -4.10 -11.02
N PHE A 70 -4.57 -5.06 -10.99
CA PHE A 70 -4.25 -6.49 -11.15
C PHE A 70 -4.26 -6.94 -12.62
N ASP A 71 -5.09 -6.30 -13.44
CA ASP A 71 -5.42 -6.70 -14.80
C ASP A 71 -4.68 -5.89 -15.88
N ARG A 72 -4.18 -4.69 -15.55
CA ARG A 72 -3.52 -3.78 -16.50
C ARG A 72 -2.48 -2.86 -15.86
N VAL A 73 -1.74 -2.16 -16.71
CA VAL A 73 -0.88 -1.02 -16.31
C VAL A 73 -1.64 0.27 -16.61
N PRO A 74 -1.91 1.15 -15.61
CA PRO A 74 -2.58 2.42 -15.85
C PRO A 74 -1.66 3.43 -16.52
N SER A 75 -2.24 4.49 -17.08
CA SER A 75 -1.44 5.62 -17.58
C SER A 75 -0.95 6.51 -16.43
N VAL A 76 0.12 7.27 -16.66
CA VAL A 76 0.63 8.25 -15.67
C VAL A 76 -0.47 9.24 -15.26
N LYS A 77 -1.22 9.77 -16.24
CA LYS A 77 -2.31 10.73 -16.00
C LYS A 77 -3.42 10.12 -15.13
N GLU A 78 -3.77 8.87 -15.37
CA GLU A 78 -4.77 8.16 -14.56
C GLU A 78 -4.32 8.03 -13.10
N VAL A 79 -3.07 7.65 -12.87
CA VAL A 79 -2.51 7.57 -11.50
C VAL A 79 -2.52 8.94 -10.82
N GLU A 80 -2.13 9.99 -11.52
CA GLU A 80 -2.18 11.37 -11.00
C GLU A 80 -3.61 11.79 -10.64
N GLU A 81 -4.60 11.48 -11.48
CA GLU A 81 -6.01 11.78 -11.22
C GLU A 81 -6.57 11.01 -10.02
N ILE A 82 -6.20 9.73 -9.88
CA ILE A 82 -6.59 8.90 -8.72
C ILE A 82 -6.07 9.53 -7.44
N PHE A 83 -4.80 9.92 -7.41
CA PHE A 83 -4.16 10.45 -6.20
C PHE A 83 -4.33 11.95 -5.95
N ARG A 84 -4.94 12.69 -6.88
CA ARG A 84 -5.19 14.13 -6.76
C ARG A 84 -6.04 14.48 -5.54
N GLY A 85 -5.55 15.35 -4.65
CA GLY A 85 -6.27 15.72 -3.42
C GLY A 85 -6.00 14.77 -2.24
N PHE A 86 -5.07 13.83 -2.39
CA PHE A 86 -4.58 12.96 -1.32
C PHE A 86 -3.11 13.25 -0.98
N GLU A 87 -2.63 14.46 -1.23
CA GLU A 87 -1.23 14.88 -1.00
C GLU A 87 -0.85 14.91 0.49
N VAL A 88 -1.84 15.03 1.38
CA VAL A 88 -1.65 15.00 2.84
C VAL A 88 -1.72 13.57 3.44
N ALA A 89 -1.89 12.55 2.59
CA ALA A 89 -1.69 11.18 3.01
C ALA A 89 -0.23 10.98 3.46
N TRP A 90 0.01 10.07 4.40
CA TRP A 90 1.38 9.71 4.78
C TRP A 90 2.11 9.08 3.59
N VAL A 91 1.44 8.13 2.91
CA VAL A 91 1.96 7.46 1.72
C VAL A 91 0.84 7.23 0.72
N ARG A 92 1.11 7.53 -0.56
CA ARG A 92 0.28 7.10 -1.69
C ARG A 92 0.82 5.80 -2.24
N LYS A 93 0.06 4.72 -2.10
CA LYS A 93 0.49 3.37 -2.44
C LYS A 93 -0.06 2.92 -3.80
N LEU A 94 0.82 2.63 -4.74
CA LEU A 94 0.47 2.16 -6.08
C LEU A 94 0.95 0.72 -6.28
N ALA A 95 0.04 -0.23 -6.45
CA ALA A 95 0.37 -1.61 -6.76
C ALA A 95 -0.08 -1.96 -8.19
N VAL A 96 0.83 -2.50 -9.00
CA VAL A 96 0.57 -2.78 -10.42
C VAL A 96 1.16 -4.14 -10.79
N THR A 97 0.38 -4.97 -11.49
CA THR A 97 0.87 -6.25 -12.03
C THR A 97 1.97 -6.03 -13.06
N ALA A 98 3.02 -6.85 -12.99
CA ALA A 98 4.14 -6.87 -13.92
C ALA A 98 3.68 -7.24 -15.34
N ARG A 99 3.52 -6.21 -16.17
CA ARG A 99 3.14 -6.26 -17.59
C ARG A 99 3.90 -5.17 -18.32
N GLU A 100 3.97 -5.22 -19.65
CA GLU A 100 4.68 -4.22 -20.44
C GLU A 100 4.40 -2.76 -19.99
N GLY A 101 5.46 -1.96 -19.81
CA GLY A 101 5.38 -0.56 -19.37
C GLY A 101 5.28 -0.32 -17.86
N TYR A 102 5.15 -1.37 -17.03
CA TYR A 102 4.99 -1.19 -15.59
C TYR A 102 6.22 -0.58 -14.90
N LYS A 103 7.44 -0.87 -15.37
CA LYS A 103 8.67 -0.38 -14.73
C LYS A 103 8.81 1.12 -14.92
N GLU A 104 8.54 1.59 -16.13
CA GLU A 104 8.54 2.99 -16.51
C GLU A 104 7.50 3.77 -15.68
N LEU A 105 6.29 3.21 -15.56
CA LEU A 105 5.24 3.76 -14.71
C LEU A 105 5.68 3.84 -13.24
N LEU A 106 6.08 2.71 -12.64
CA LEU A 106 6.41 2.67 -11.20
C LEU A 106 7.65 3.52 -10.88
N ALA A 107 8.65 3.55 -11.75
CA ALA A 107 9.83 4.40 -11.58
C ALA A 107 9.47 5.89 -11.55
N ARG A 108 8.45 6.30 -12.31
CA ARG A 108 7.95 7.69 -12.29
C ARG A 108 7.36 8.09 -10.93
N PHE A 109 6.81 7.13 -10.20
CA PHE A 109 6.18 7.34 -8.89
C PHE A 109 7.04 6.87 -7.71
N ALA A 110 8.17 6.19 -7.93
CA ALA A 110 9.11 5.80 -6.89
C ALA A 110 9.86 7.02 -6.34
N ARG A 111 9.23 7.74 -5.41
CA ARG A 111 9.74 8.96 -4.79
C ARG A 111 9.07 9.17 -3.43
N LYS A 112 9.61 10.10 -2.64
CA LYS A 112 9.03 10.53 -1.36
C LYS A 112 7.52 10.79 -1.45
N GLY A 113 6.76 10.30 -0.49
CA GLY A 113 5.29 10.34 -0.43
C GLY A 113 4.58 9.28 -1.31
N PHE A 114 5.32 8.33 -1.88
CA PHE A 114 4.78 7.19 -2.62
C PHE A 114 5.41 5.87 -2.19
N ALA A 115 4.61 4.80 -2.23
CA ALA A 115 5.09 3.43 -2.16
C ALA A 115 4.62 2.67 -3.40
N VAL A 116 5.54 2.23 -4.24
CA VAL A 116 5.24 1.52 -5.49
C VAL A 116 5.53 0.03 -5.34
N MET A 117 4.64 -0.81 -5.85
CA MET A 117 4.61 -2.24 -5.59
C MET A 117 4.38 -3.02 -6.89
N PRO A 118 5.44 -3.49 -7.56
CA PRO A 118 5.25 -4.41 -8.67
C PRO A 118 4.72 -5.76 -8.14
N MET A 119 3.65 -6.28 -8.75
CA MET A 119 3.03 -7.54 -8.36
C MET A 119 3.30 -8.61 -9.42
N GLY A 120 3.65 -9.82 -9.00
CA GLY A 120 3.95 -10.92 -9.93
C GLY A 120 5.26 -10.75 -10.72
N SER A 121 6.13 -9.81 -10.33
CA SER A 121 7.52 -9.70 -10.82
C SER A 121 8.49 -10.45 -9.91
N ASP A 122 9.77 -10.45 -10.30
CA ASP A 122 10.87 -10.83 -9.41
C ASP A 122 10.80 -9.98 -8.12
N PRO A 123 10.78 -10.62 -6.93
CA PRO A 123 10.73 -9.90 -5.67
C PRO A 123 11.83 -8.85 -5.48
N ILE A 124 12.99 -9.01 -6.12
CA ILE A 124 14.11 -8.05 -6.03
C ILE A 124 13.72 -6.65 -6.51
N GLU A 125 12.74 -6.55 -7.40
CA GLU A 125 12.27 -5.27 -7.92
C GLU A 125 11.63 -4.39 -6.85
N ARG A 126 11.00 -4.99 -5.82
CA ARG A 126 10.48 -4.22 -4.67
C ARG A 126 11.61 -3.51 -3.91
N ILE A 127 12.79 -4.13 -3.85
CA ILE A 127 14.00 -3.48 -3.29
C ILE A 127 14.51 -2.40 -4.24
N ALA A 128 14.59 -2.69 -5.54
CA ALA A 128 15.05 -1.72 -6.53
C ALA A 128 14.22 -0.43 -6.50
N PHE A 129 12.90 -0.53 -6.39
CA PHE A 129 12.04 0.65 -6.24
C PHE A 129 12.20 1.35 -4.90
N ALA A 130 12.52 0.65 -3.82
CA ALA A 130 12.86 1.27 -2.55
C ALA A 130 14.15 2.11 -2.66
N VAL A 131 15.17 1.60 -3.36
CA VAL A 131 16.39 2.36 -3.68
C VAL A 131 16.08 3.61 -4.51
N LEU A 132 15.10 3.54 -5.42
CA LEU A 132 14.66 4.70 -6.21
C LEU A 132 13.83 5.72 -5.40
N GLY A 133 13.36 5.37 -4.20
CA GLY A 133 12.66 6.29 -3.31
C GLY A 133 11.23 5.88 -2.92
N SER A 134 10.80 4.65 -3.22
CA SER A 134 9.57 4.07 -2.68
C SER A 134 9.64 3.94 -1.15
N GLU A 135 8.64 4.45 -0.43
CA GLU A 135 8.71 4.59 1.04
C GLU A 135 8.34 3.34 1.84
N LEU A 136 7.69 2.35 1.21
CA LEU A 136 7.31 1.10 1.88
C LEU A 136 7.69 -0.11 1.05
N ILE A 137 7.93 -1.22 1.75
CA ILE A 137 8.09 -2.56 1.19
C ILE A 137 7.24 -3.51 2.03
N TYR A 138 6.51 -4.40 1.36
CA TYR A 138 5.84 -5.53 2.02
C TYR A 138 6.64 -6.80 1.77
N ALA A 139 6.90 -7.54 2.84
CA ALA A 139 7.58 -8.83 2.83
C ALA A 139 6.75 -9.86 3.60
N SER A 140 6.83 -11.12 3.19
CA SER A 140 6.12 -12.21 3.85
C SER A 140 6.90 -12.73 5.07
N LEU A 141 6.18 -13.04 6.15
CA LEU A 141 6.80 -13.69 7.30
C LEU A 141 7.06 -15.19 7.05
N VAL A 142 6.19 -15.83 6.28
CA VAL A 142 6.20 -17.28 5.99
C VAL A 142 6.08 -17.48 4.49
N GLU A 143 7.00 -18.26 3.92
CA GLU A 143 6.96 -18.62 2.51
C GLU A 143 5.66 -19.37 2.18
N GLY A 144 5.00 -18.98 1.09
CA GLY A 144 3.70 -19.52 0.67
C GLY A 144 2.48 -18.87 1.33
N LEU A 145 2.67 -17.93 2.27
CA LEU A 145 1.61 -17.11 2.87
C LEU A 145 1.73 -15.63 2.49
N GLU A 146 2.26 -15.35 1.31
CA GLU A 146 2.34 -14.00 0.76
C GLU A 146 0.94 -13.39 0.61
N THR A 147 0.80 -12.11 0.95
CA THR A 147 -0.47 -11.38 0.77
C THR A 147 -0.65 -10.83 -0.64
N ALA A 148 0.42 -10.82 -1.44
CA ALA A 148 0.40 -10.48 -2.86
C ALA A 148 1.57 -11.17 -3.60
N PRO A 149 1.39 -11.54 -4.89
CA PRO A 149 2.47 -12.14 -5.69
C PRO A 149 3.72 -11.26 -5.78
N GLY A 150 4.89 -11.89 -5.69
CA GLY A 150 6.19 -11.21 -5.77
C GLY A 150 6.68 -10.64 -4.43
N GLN A 151 6.11 -11.03 -3.29
CA GLN A 151 6.69 -10.73 -1.97
C GLN A 151 7.84 -11.70 -1.67
N MET A 152 8.97 -11.18 -1.19
CA MET A 152 10.04 -11.99 -0.64
C MET A 152 9.84 -12.22 0.86
N SER A 153 10.60 -13.15 1.45
CA SER A 153 10.62 -13.31 2.90
C SER A 153 11.17 -12.07 3.62
N TYR A 154 10.64 -11.79 4.81
CA TYR A 154 11.07 -10.68 5.66
C TYR A 154 12.57 -10.78 6.00
N LYS A 155 13.08 -11.98 6.28
CA LYS A 155 14.50 -12.19 6.58
C LYS A 155 15.37 -11.72 5.41
N ARG A 156 14.99 -12.10 4.17
CA ARG A 156 15.72 -11.72 2.97
C ARG A 156 15.64 -10.23 2.69
N ALA A 157 14.45 -9.63 2.80
CA ALA A 157 14.27 -8.19 2.62
C ALA A 157 15.16 -7.41 3.62
N ARG A 158 15.15 -7.80 4.89
CA ARG A 158 15.94 -7.17 5.95
C ARG A 158 17.44 -7.29 5.71
N GLU A 159 17.93 -8.45 5.29
CA GLU A 159 19.34 -8.62 4.93
C GLU A 159 19.76 -7.66 3.82
N ILE A 160 18.98 -7.58 2.73
CA ILE A 160 19.31 -6.72 1.60
C ILE A 160 19.27 -5.25 2.02
N LEU A 161 18.23 -4.81 2.73
CA LEU A 161 18.12 -3.43 3.22
C LEU A 161 19.30 -3.07 4.13
N SER A 162 19.68 -3.98 5.04
CA SER A 162 20.85 -3.79 5.91
C SER A 162 22.15 -3.62 5.12
N CYS A 163 22.34 -4.37 4.03
CA CYS A 163 23.51 -4.21 3.15
C CYS A 163 23.54 -2.85 2.44
N LEU A 164 22.38 -2.26 2.19
CA LEU A 164 22.23 -0.94 1.57
C LEU A 164 22.33 0.22 2.59
N GLY A 165 22.51 -0.08 3.88
CA GLY A 165 22.47 0.92 4.94
C GLY A 165 21.06 1.47 5.21
N LEU A 166 20.03 0.80 4.70
CA LEU A 166 18.62 1.11 4.93
C LEU A 166 18.13 0.28 6.13
N ARG A 167 17.32 0.88 7.01
CA ARG A 167 16.74 0.21 8.19
C ARG A 167 15.26 -0.02 8.01
#